data_AF-A0A920FFB5-F1
#
_entry.id   AF-A0A920FFB5-F1
#
_cell.length_a   1.000
_cell.length_b   1.000
_cell.length_c   1.000
_cell.angle_alpha   90.00
_cell.angle_beta   90.00
_cell.angle_gamma   90.00
#
_symmetry.space_group_name_H-M   'P 1'
#
loop_
_entity.id
_entity.type
_entity.pdbx_description
1 polymer ?
#
loop_
_entity_poly.entity_id
_entity_poly.type
_entity_poly.pdbx_seq_one_letter_code
_entity_poly.pdbx_strand_id
1 'polypeptide(L)'
;MNIGPKGFTGEKYGGATYWDTEAYCLPFYLKTAHSNVAKQLLMYRYNQLDKAIENAKKLGFDDGAALYPMVTMNGEECHNEWEITFEEIHRNGAIAFAIYNYVEHTGDYEYVKDYGIYVLIGIAKFWSQRFNWSENKEAYVMLGVTGPNEYENNVNNNWYTNYIARWCLSYTLDCLKELNLNLINPKEIDNWTKIIQNTYLPKMDNSSVFLQQDGFLDKEQLTVNDLKKRIDP
;
A
#
# COMPACT_ATOMS: atom_id res chain seq x y z
N MET A 1 8.99 -2.83 18.24
CA MET A 1 9.59 -1.47 18.21
C MET A 1 9.61 -1.05 16.75
N ASN A 2 9.18 0.18 16.43
CA ASN A 2 9.10 0.70 15.07
C ASN A 2 9.81 2.08 15.04
N ILE A 3 9.78 2.77 13.89
CA ILE A 3 10.53 4.02 13.65
C ILE A 3 9.52 5.13 13.41
N GLY A 4 9.48 6.10 14.32
CA GLY A 4 8.66 7.29 14.13
C GLY A 4 9.25 8.26 13.10
N PRO A 5 8.44 9.03 12.35
CA PRO A 5 8.92 9.93 11.30
C PRO A 5 9.99 10.94 11.75
N LYS A 6 9.99 11.31 13.04
CA LYS A 6 10.99 12.21 13.65
C LYS A 6 11.86 11.53 14.72
N GLY A 7 11.85 10.21 14.79
CA GLY A 7 12.54 9.44 15.84
C GLY A 7 12.27 10.02 17.23
N PHE A 8 13.33 10.35 17.97
CA PHE A 8 13.26 10.98 19.29
C PHE A 8 13.66 12.47 19.28
N THR A 9 13.42 13.16 18.17
CA THR A 9 13.91 14.55 17.97
C THR A 9 12.82 15.61 17.97
N GLY A 10 11.55 15.23 18.18
CA GLY A 10 10.43 16.17 18.27
C GLY A 10 9.08 15.47 18.34
N GLU A 11 8.03 16.26 18.52
CA GLU A 11 6.68 15.74 18.83
C GLU A 11 5.77 15.60 17.61
N LYS A 12 6.02 16.34 16.51
CA LYS A 12 5.20 16.23 15.30
C LYS A 12 5.23 14.79 14.78
N TYR A 13 4.05 14.23 14.47
CA TYR A 13 3.78 12.81 14.14
C TYR A 13 3.77 11.83 15.32
N GLY A 14 3.90 12.33 16.55
CA GLY A 14 3.65 11.58 17.79
C GLY A 14 4.60 10.40 18.05
N GLY A 15 5.68 10.24 17.27
CA GLY A 15 6.55 9.05 17.34
C GLY A 15 5.86 7.75 16.88
N ALA A 16 4.73 7.87 16.18
CA ALA A 16 3.91 6.73 15.74
C ALA A 16 4.52 6.01 14.53
N THR A 17 3.97 4.86 14.20
CA THR A 17 4.34 4.07 13.02
C THR A 17 3.57 4.55 11.79
N TYR A 18 4.28 4.77 10.69
CA TYR A 18 3.77 5.14 9.36
C TYR A 18 4.30 4.20 8.28
N TRP A 19 3.83 4.35 7.04
CA TRP A 19 4.35 3.61 5.88
C TRP A 19 5.82 3.95 5.55
N ASP A 20 6.36 5.04 6.11
CA ASP A 20 7.77 5.45 6.04
C ASP A 20 8.74 4.32 6.37
N THR A 21 8.41 3.52 7.39
CA THR A 21 9.25 2.42 7.86
C THR A 21 9.47 1.40 6.75
N GLU A 22 8.40 0.98 6.08
CA GLU A 22 8.44 -0.02 5.02
C GLU A 22 9.01 0.55 3.71
N ALA A 23 8.62 1.77 3.35
CA ALA A 23 9.02 2.38 2.07
C ALA A 23 10.46 2.92 2.08
N TYR A 24 10.92 3.52 3.17
CA TYR A 24 12.19 4.27 3.21
C TYR A 24 13.20 3.70 4.21
N CYS A 25 12.79 3.26 5.40
CA CYS A 25 13.73 2.80 6.42
C CYS A 25 14.20 1.36 6.17
N LEU A 26 13.30 0.46 5.75
CA LEU A 26 13.60 -0.96 5.58
C LEU A 26 14.78 -1.22 4.63
N PRO A 27 14.90 -0.57 3.44
CA PRO A 27 16.05 -0.77 2.57
C PRO A 27 17.40 -0.46 3.22
N PHE A 28 17.46 0.52 4.12
CA PHE A 28 18.68 0.84 4.86
C PHE A 28 19.06 -0.32 5.78
N TYR A 29 18.14 -0.80 6.63
CA TYR A 29 18.42 -1.89 7.56
C TYR A 29 18.75 -3.21 6.87
N LEU A 30 18.14 -3.48 5.71
CA LEU A 30 18.51 -4.63 4.88
C LEU A 30 19.99 -4.59 4.47
N LYS A 31 20.54 -3.41 4.22
CA LYS A 31 21.93 -3.24 3.73
C LYS A 31 22.96 -3.01 4.82
N THR A 32 22.58 -2.46 5.97
CA THR A 32 23.53 -1.99 7.00
C THR A 32 23.46 -2.74 8.31
N ALA A 33 22.43 -3.56 8.52
CA ALA A 33 22.23 -4.33 9.73
C ALA A 33 22.03 -5.82 9.42
N HIS A 34 22.03 -6.64 10.47
CA HIS A 34 21.68 -8.04 10.34
C HIS A 34 20.20 -8.18 9.93
N SER A 35 19.88 -9.15 9.06
CA SER A 35 18.55 -9.31 8.45
C SER A 35 17.42 -9.46 9.47
N ASN A 36 17.74 -9.96 10.67
CA ASN A 36 16.79 -10.04 11.78
C ASN A 36 16.18 -8.67 12.16
N VAL A 37 16.87 -7.55 11.98
CA VAL A 37 16.33 -6.21 12.26
C VAL A 37 15.18 -5.90 11.30
N ALA A 38 15.41 -6.11 9.99
CA ALA A 38 14.37 -5.97 8.97
C ALA A 38 13.21 -6.94 9.22
N LYS A 39 13.50 -8.21 9.54
CA LYS A 39 12.48 -9.21 9.91
C LYS A 39 11.61 -8.74 11.08
N GLN A 40 12.20 -8.14 12.12
CA GLN A 40 11.44 -7.63 13.27
C GLN A 40 10.50 -6.47 12.90
N LEU A 41 10.88 -5.61 11.96
CA LEU A 41 9.98 -4.57 11.44
C LEU A 41 8.78 -5.19 10.71
N LEU A 42 8.98 -6.26 9.95
CA LEU A 42 7.88 -6.97 9.30
C LEU A 42 7.01 -7.76 10.29
N MET A 43 7.64 -8.40 11.29
CA MET A 43 6.92 -9.10 12.37
C MET A 43 6.05 -8.15 13.17
N TYR A 44 6.46 -6.89 13.33
CA TYR A 44 5.64 -5.88 13.97
C TYR A 44 4.30 -5.67 13.23
N ARG A 45 4.31 -5.67 11.89
CA ARG A 45 3.08 -5.59 11.08
C ARG A 45 2.25 -6.87 11.18
N TYR A 46 2.88 -8.04 11.08
CA TYR A 46 2.19 -9.33 11.27
C TYR A 46 1.45 -9.40 12.62
N ASN A 47 2.10 -8.97 13.71
CA ASN A 47 1.49 -8.96 15.05
C ASN A 47 0.32 -7.97 15.19
N GLN A 48 0.10 -7.09 14.21
CA GLN A 48 -1.01 -6.13 14.16
C GLN A 48 -2.05 -6.49 13.09
N LEU A 49 -1.96 -7.67 12.47
CA LEU A 49 -2.87 -8.09 11.41
C LEU A 49 -4.34 -8.07 11.85
N ASP A 50 -4.65 -8.59 13.04
CA ASP A 50 -6.02 -8.58 13.57
C ASP A 50 -6.59 -7.16 13.69
N LYS A 51 -5.74 -6.21 14.10
CA LYS A 51 -6.13 -4.78 14.17
C LYS A 51 -6.31 -4.15 12.79
N ALA A 52 -5.50 -4.52 11.81
CA ALA A 52 -5.72 -4.11 10.43
C ALA A 52 -7.03 -4.66 9.86
N ILE A 53 -7.42 -5.88 10.23
CA ILE A 53 -8.72 -6.46 9.88
C ILE A 53 -9.88 -5.72 10.57
N GLU A 54 -9.74 -5.39 11.86
CA GLU A 54 -10.71 -4.56 12.58
C GLU A 54 -10.89 -3.18 11.92
N ASN A 55 -9.80 -2.55 11.47
CA ASN A 55 -9.86 -1.26 10.77
C ASN A 55 -10.61 -1.37 9.44
N ALA A 56 -10.33 -2.40 8.64
CA ALA A 56 -11.06 -2.63 7.38
C ALA A 56 -12.56 -2.87 7.63
N LYS A 57 -12.89 -3.65 8.68
CA LYS A 57 -14.27 -3.92 9.07
C LYS A 57 -15.06 -2.66 9.45
N LYS A 58 -14.42 -1.69 10.10
CA LYS A 58 -15.04 -0.39 10.42
C LYS A 58 -15.45 0.40 9.15
N LEU A 59 -14.81 0.12 8.02
CA LEU A 59 -15.09 0.76 6.73
C LEU A 59 -15.96 -0.10 5.81
N GLY A 60 -16.52 -1.21 6.32
CA GLY A 60 -17.43 -2.08 5.56
C GLY A 60 -16.75 -3.15 4.71
N PHE A 61 -15.45 -3.42 4.92
CA PHE A 61 -14.76 -4.56 4.31
C PHE A 61 -14.85 -5.80 5.21
N ASP A 62 -14.83 -6.97 4.60
CA ASP A 62 -15.17 -8.24 5.25
C ASP A 62 -14.24 -9.38 4.81
N ASP A 63 -14.54 -10.62 5.23
CA ASP A 63 -13.81 -11.84 4.87
C ASP A 63 -12.29 -11.83 5.15
N GLY A 64 -11.86 -11.09 6.17
CA GLY A 64 -10.44 -11.00 6.57
C GLY A 64 -9.62 -10.00 5.75
N ALA A 65 -10.27 -9.09 5.02
CA ALA A 65 -9.62 -7.91 4.46
C ALA A 65 -8.88 -7.13 5.54
N ALA A 66 -7.62 -6.79 5.31
CA ALA A 66 -6.78 -6.04 6.23
C ALA A 66 -6.42 -4.68 5.65
N LEU A 67 -6.77 -3.62 6.37
CA LEU A 67 -6.35 -2.25 6.08
C LEU A 67 -5.44 -1.79 7.21
N TYR A 68 -4.14 -1.74 6.93
CA TYR A 68 -3.20 -1.19 7.89
C TYR A 68 -3.45 0.32 8.03
N PRO A 69 -3.31 0.85 9.26
CA PRO A 69 -3.55 2.25 9.54
C PRO A 69 -2.48 3.14 8.89
N MET A 70 -2.82 4.39 8.60
CA MET A 70 -1.84 5.42 8.26
C MET A 70 -0.95 5.70 9.46
N VAL A 71 -1.54 5.83 10.65
CA VAL A 71 -0.82 6.17 11.88
C VAL A 71 -1.19 5.20 12.98
N THR A 72 -0.18 4.59 13.63
CA THR A 72 -0.49 3.69 14.74
C THR A 72 0.63 3.49 15.76
N MET A 73 0.22 3.13 16.98
CA MET A 73 1.08 2.61 18.04
C MET A 73 0.83 1.12 18.33
N ASN A 74 -0.42 0.66 18.16
CA ASN A 74 -0.88 -0.67 18.59
C ASN A 74 -1.61 -1.46 17.48
N GLY A 75 -1.68 -0.93 16.27
CA GLY A 75 -2.41 -1.47 15.12
C GLY A 75 -3.72 -0.75 14.82
N GLU A 76 -4.29 -0.02 15.77
CA GLU A 76 -5.49 0.80 15.53
C GLU A 76 -5.12 2.11 14.84
N GLU A 77 -6.01 2.57 13.97
CA GLU A 77 -5.86 3.86 13.29
C GLU A 77 -5.94 5.03 14.28
N CYS A 78 -4.97 5.93 14.18
CA CYS A 78 -4.85 7.12 15.03
C CYS A 78 -4.99 8.43 14.23
N HIS A 79 -4.98 8.37 12.90
CA HIS A 79 -5.15 9.54 12.05
C HIS A 79 -6.62 9.99 11.97
N ASN A 80 -6.85 11.29 11.88
CA ASN A 80 -8.19 11.89 12.02
C ASN A 80 -8.65 12.78 10.84
N GLU A 81 -7.93 12.77 9.72
CA GLU A 81 -8.35 13.45 8.47
C GLU A 81 -8.80 12.40 7.45
N TRP A 82 -10.05 12.50 6.96
CA TRP A 82 -10.69 11.43 6.19
C TRP A 82 -9.97 11.15 4.86
N GLU A 83 -9.44 12.20 4.24
CA GLU A 83 -8.66 12.17 2.99
C GLU A 83 -7.37 11.35 3.12
N ILE A 84 -6.87 11.14 4.33
CA ILE A 84 -5.68 10.34 4.60
C ILE A 84 -6.08 9.00 5.23
N THR A 85 -6.86 9.08 6.30
CA THR A 85 -7.29 7.93 7.11
C THR A 85 -7.99 6.88 6.25
N PHE A 86 -8.87 7.28 5.34
CA PHE A 86 -9.68 6.35 4.55
C PHE A 86 -9.20 6.20 3.11
N GLU A 87 -8.52 7.20 2.56
CA GLU A 87 -8.24 7.28 1.12
C GLU A 87 -6.76 7.09 0.77
N GLU A 88 -5.82 7.33 1.69
CA GLU A 88 -4.37 7.13 1.44
C GLU A 88 -3.94 5.66 1.60
N ILE A 89 -4.62 4.79 0.89
CA ILE A 89 -4.58 3.34 1.09
C ILE A 89 -3.37 2.66 0.45
N HIS A 90 -2.55 3.40 -0.31
CA HIS A 90 -1.33 2.87 -0.95
C HIS A 90 -0.31 2.33 0.07
N ARG A 91 -0.40 2.77 1.34
CA ARG A 91 0.33 2.24 2.50
C ARG A 91 0.24 0.72 2.65
N ASN A 92 -0.89 0.10 2.30
CA ASN A 92 -1.02 -1.35 2.26
C ASN A 92 -0.05 -1.98 1.24
N GLY A 93 0.12 -1.31 0.10
CA GLY A 93 1.08 -1.69 -0.92
C GLY A 93 2.53 -1.58 -0.44
N ALA A 94 2.87 -0.54 0.33
CA ALA A 94 4.20 -0.39 0.92
C ALA A 94 4.55 -1.56 1.86
N ILE A 95 3.61 -2.01 2.69
CA ILE A 95 3.80 -3.17 3.58
C ILE A 95 4.00 -4.47 2.79
N ALA A 96 3.18 -4.72 1.77
CA ALA A 96 3.35 -5.88 0.90
C ALA A 96 4.69 -5.85 0.15
N PHE A 97 5.10 -4.68 -0.34
CA PHE A 97 6.38 -4.50 -1.03
C PHE A 97 7.58 -4.67 -0.09
N ALA A 98 7.45 -4.29 1.18
CA ALA A 98 8.46 -4.53 2.20
C ALA A 98 8.71 -6.03 2.45
N ILE A 99 7.65 -6.86 2.44
CA ILE A 99 7.77 -8.32 2.50
C ILE A 99 8.55 -8.83 1.29
N TYR A 100 8.17 -8.41 0.08
CA TYR A 100 8.88 -8.76 -1.15
C TYR A 100 10.37 -8.39 -1.08
N ASN A 101 10.66 -7.13 -0.75
CA ASN A 101 12.04 -6.62 -0.72
C ASN A 101 12.90 -7.35 0.31
N TYR A 102 12.34 -7.73 1.46
CA TYR A 102 13.04 -8.55 2.45
C TYR A 102 13.42 -9.93 1.91
N VAL A 103 12.48 -10.61 1.25
CA VAL A 103 12.69 -11.96 0.72
C VAL A 103 13.67 -11.93 -0.44
N GLU A 104 13.52 -11.01 -1.38
CA GLU A 104 14.46 -10.85 -2.49
C GLU A 104 15.88 -10.56 -2.00
N HIS A 105 16.02 -9.83 -0.89
CA HIS A 105 17.33 -9.51 -0.35
C HIS A 105 17.96 -10.66 0.44
N THR A 106 17.16 -11.47 1.15
CA THR A 106 17.65 -12.43 2.15
C THR A 106 17.48 -13.90 1.76
N GLY A 107 16.56 -14.21 0.84
CA GLY A 107 16.12 -15.57 0.53
C GLY A 107 15.30 -16.25 1.63
N ASP A 108 14.87 -15.52 2.66
CA ASP A 108 14.12 -16.08 3.81
C ASP A 108 12.63 -16.29 3.46
N TYR A 109 12.36 -17.34 2.68
CA TYR A 109 10.99 -17.78 2.36
C TYR A 109 10.28 -18.46 3.54
N GLU A 110 10.99 -18.90 4.57
CA GLU A 110 10.38 -19.42 5.81
C GLU A 110 9.57 -18.32 6.50
N TYR A 111 10.09 -17.08 6.54
CA TYR A 111 9.32 -15.93 7.00
C TYR A 111 8.00 -15.75 6.24
N VAL A 112 8.01 -15.86 4.90
CA VAL A 112 6.78 -15.72 4.11
C VAL A 112 5.81 -16.83 4.46
N LYS A 113 6.27 -18.07 4.49
CA LYS A 113 5.43 -19.24 4.77
C LYS A 113 4.74 -19.16 6.13
N ASP A 114 5.47 -18.74 7.16
CA ASP A 114 4.96 -18.77 8.54
C ASP A 114 4.23 -17.49 8.93
N TYR A 115 4.54 -16.34 8.31
CA TYR A 115 4.05 -15.03 8.73
C TYR A 115 3.63 -14.13 7.56
N GLY A 116 4.55 -13.86 6.63
CA GLY A 116 4.35 -12.87 5.56
C GLY A 116 3.14 -13.17 4.68
N ILE A 117 2.86 -14.46 4.42
CA ILE A 117 1.74 -14.89 3.59
C ILE A 117 0.39 -14.43 4.16
N TYR A 118 0.18 -14.47 5.47
CA TYR A 118 -1.07 -14.04 6.09
C TYR A 118 -1.29 -12.54 5.94
N VAL A 119 -0.22 -11.75 6.03
CA VAL A 119 -0.26 -10.30 5.79
C VAL A 119 -0.60 -10.01 4.32
N LEU A 120 0.06 -10.69 3.38
CA LEU A 120 -0.19 -10.56 1.94
C LEU A 120 -1.64 -10.92 1.59
N ILE A 121 -2.16 -12.04 2.11
CA ILE A 121 -3.56 -12.47 1.91
C ILE A 121 -4.54 -11.42 2.44
N GLY A 122 -4.34 -10.91 3.65
CA GLY A 122 -5.22 -9.89 4.23
C GLY A 122 -5.26 -8.61 3.39
N ILE A 123 -4.10 -8.15 2.92
CA ILE A 123 -3.99 -6.97 2.07
C ILE A 123 -4.60 -7.23 0.68
N ALA A 124 -4.38 -8.41 0.10
CA ALA A 124 -4.95 -8.82 -1.19
C ALA A 124 -6.48 -8.89 -1.14
N LYS A 125 -7.05 -9.42 -0.04
CA LYS A 125 -8.50 -9.42 0.21
C LYS A 125 -9.05 -8.00 0.23
N PHE A 126 -8.40 -7.09 0.95
CA PHE A 126 -8.76 -5.66 0.94
C PHE A 126 -8.74 -5.08 -0.48
N TRP A 127 -7.66 -5.28 -1.23
CA TRP A 127 -7.58 -4.76 -2.60
C TRP A 127 -8.68 -5.31 -3.51
N SER A 128 -8.98 -6.60 -3.40
CA SER A 128 -10.00 -7.24 -4.21
C SER A 128 -11.42 -6.70 -3.97
N GLN A 129 -11.69 -6.20 -2.75
CA GLN A 129 -12.96 -5.56 -2.40
C GLN A 129 -12.95 -4.05 -2.70
N ARG A 130 -11.77 -3.43 -2.79
CA ARG A 130 -11.63 -1.98 -3.03
C ARG A 130 -11.72 -1.58 -4.50
N PHE A 131 -11.33 -2.47 -5.42
CA PHE A 131 -11.50 -2.29 -6.85
C PHE A 131 -12.98 -2.39 -7.26
N ASN A 132 -13.38 -1.60 -8.25
CA ASN A 132 -14.72 -1.62 -8.82
C ASN A 132 -14.64 -1.83 -10.33
N TRP A 133 -15.51 -2.66 -10.91
CA TRP A 133 -15.63 -2.75 -12.36
C TRP A 133 -16.31 -1.49 -12.92
N SER A 134 -15.71 -0.87 -13.93
CA SER A 134 -16.30 0.25 -14.66
C SER A 134 -16.72 -0.20 -16.04
N GLU A 135 -18.03 -0.23 -16.32
CA GLU A 135 -18.55 -0.54 -17.66
C GLU A 135 -18.06 0.47 -18.71
N ASN A 136 -17.88 1.74 -18.32
CA ASN A 136 -17.43 2.78 -19.24
C ASN A 136 -15.94 2.64 -19.64
N LYS A 137 -15.10 2.12 -18.75
CA LYS A 137 -13.67 1.88 -19.05
C LYS A 137 -13.37 0.42 -19.41
N GLU A 138 -14.36 -0.47 -19.31
CA GLU A 138 -14.22 -1.93 -19.44
C GLU A 138 -13.03 -2.47 -18.61
N ALA A 139 -12.89 -1.95 -17.39
CA ALA A 139 -11.73 -2.21 -16.53
C ALA A 139 -12.06 -2.03 -15.03
N TYR A 140 -11.27 -2.67 -14.18
CA TYR A 140 -11.25 -2.40 -12.74
C TYR A 140 -10.57 -1.06 -12.44
N VAL A 141 -11.28 -0.22 -11.70
CA VAL A 141 -10.90 1.14 -11.31
C VAL A 141 -10.88 1.29 -9.80
N MET A 142 -10.18 2.30 -9.31
CA MET A 142 -10.21 2.69 -7.90
C MET A 142 -10.50 4.18 -7.81
N LEU A 143 -11.66 4.52 -7.24
CA LEU A 143 -12.14 5.89 -7.11
C LEU A 143 -12.00 6.38 -5.67
N GLY A 144 -11.85 7.69 -5.47
CA GLY A 144 -11.76 8.31 -4.13
C GLY A 144 -10.55 7.82 -3.34
N VAL A 145 -9.36 8.11 -3.83
CA VAL A 145 -8.10 7.76 -3.18
C VAL A 145 -7.20 8.98 -3.05
N THR A 146 -6.27 8.91 -2.11
CA THR A 146 -5.13 9.83 -1.99
C THR A 146 -3.88 9.02 -2.32
N GLY A 147 -3.08 9.52 -3.25
CA GLY A 147 -1.80 8.89 -3.60
C GLY A 147 -0.68 9.35 -2.66
N PRO A 148 0.57 8.93 -2.91
CA PRO A 148 1.73 9.46 -2.15
C PRO A 148 1.91 10.98 -2.26
N ASN A 149 1.33 11.59 -3.29
CA ASN A 149 1.21 13.04 -3.39
C ASN A 149 -0.05 13.51 -2.65
N GLU A 150 0.09 13.82 -1.36
CA GLU A 150 -0.99 14.26 -0.47
C GLU A 150 -1.62 15.63 -0.84
N TYR A 151 -1.07 16.36 -1.82
CA TYR A 151 -1.74 17.55 -2.39
C TYR A 151 -2.91 17.20 -3.31
N GLU A 152 -3.12 15.92 -3.60
CA GLU A 152 -4.15 15.41 -4.49
C GLU A 152 -5.03 14.41 -3.73
N ASN A 153 -6.17 14.89 -3.23
CA ASN A 153 -7.10 14.14 -2.38
C ASN A 153 -8.38 13.77 -3.14
N ASN A 154 -9.01 12.66 -2.74
CA ASN A 154 -10.24 12.15 -3.36
C ASN A 154 -10.14 12.01 -4.90
N VAL A 155 -8.95 11.66 -5.39
CA VAL A 155 -8.71 11.50 -6.82
C VAL A 155 -9.12 10.12 -7.31
N ASN A 156 -9.27 9.97 -8.63
CA ASN A 156 -9.68 8.73 -9.27
C ASN A 156 -8.53 8.11 -10.04
N ASN A 157 -8.37 6.80 -9.90
CA ASN A 157 -7.37 6.01 -10.62
C ASN A 157 -5.95 6.53 -10.42
N ASN A 158 -5.56 6.84 -9.18
CA ASN A 158 -4.16 7.15 -8.89
C ASN A 158 -3.27 5.99 -9.40
N TRP A 159 -2.35 6.28 -10.32
CA TRP A 159 -1.61 5.24 -11.01
C TRP A 159 -0.78 4.39 -10.06
N TYR A 160 -0.14 5.02 -9.07
CA TYR A 160 0.67 4.31 -8.07
C TYR A 160 -0.20 3.35 -7.24
N THR A 161 -1.33 3.84 -6.72
CA THR A 161 -2.25 3.02 -5.93
C THR A 161 -2.82 1.85 -6.74
N ASN A 162 -3.28 2.08 -7.97
CA ASN A 162 -3.77 1.00 -8.84
C ASN A 162 -2.66 -0.01 -9.15
N TYR A 163 -1.46 0.46 -9.48
CA TYR A 163 -0.33 -0.39 -9.80
C TYR A 163 0.10 -1.25 -8.62
N ILE A 164 0.28 -0.66 -7.43
CA ILE A 164 0.78 -1.39 -6.26
C ILE A 164 -0.28 -2.37 -5.73
N ALA A 165 -1.57 -2.05 -5.83
CA ALA A 165 -2.65 -2.97 -5.51
C ALA A 165 -2.67 -4.17 -6.46
N ARG A 166 -2.58 -3.92 -7.78
CA ARG A 166 -2.48 -4.97 -8.80
C ARG A 166 -1.25 -5.86 -8.59
N TRP A 167 -0.10 -5.24 -8.34
CA TRP A 167 1.15 -5.93 -8.06
C TRP A 167 1.04 -6.80 -6.79
N CYS A 168 0.43 -6.28 -5.72
CA CYS A 168 0.24 -7.02 -4.48
C CYS A 168 -0.62 -8.28 -4.69
N LEU A 169 -1.71 -8.17 -5.46
CA LEU A 169 -2.54 -9.33 -5.82
C LEU A 169 -1.72 -10.38 -6.57
N SER A 170 -0.95 -9.98 -7.58
CA SER A 170 -0.07 -10.88 -8.34
C SER A 170 0.96 -11.55 -7.44
N TYR A 171 1.71 -10.76 -6.67
CA TYR A 171 2.76 -11.27 -5.79
C TYR A 171 2.23 -12.24 -4.73
N THR A 172 1.04 -11.97 -4.19
CA THR A 172 0.38 -12.89 -3.24
C THR A 172 0.07 -14.23 -3.88
N LEU A 173 -0.48 -14.24 -5.10
CA LEU A 173 -0.75 -15.47 -5.84
C LEU A 173 0.53 -16.24 -6.20
N ASP A 174 1.59 -15.52 -6.58
CA ASP A 174 2.90 -16.11 -6.88
C ASP A 174 3.48 -16.79 -5.62
N CYS A 175 3.45 -16.12 -4.47
CA CYS A 175 3.88 -16.70 -3.19
C CYS A 175 3.07 -17.94 -2.79
N LEU A 176 1.74 -17.91 -2.95
CA LEU A 176 0.88 -19.08 -2.67
C LEU A 176 1.27 -20.27 -3.55
N LYS A 177 1.53 -20.02 -4.83
CA LYS A 177 1.92 -21.04 -5.81
C LYS A 177 3.31 -21.59 -5.52
N GLU A 178 4.30 -20.73 -5.30
CA GLU A 178 5.69 -21.13 -5.04
C GLU A 178 5.82 -21.95 -3.75
N LEU A 179 5.07 -21.58 -2.71
CA LEU A 179 5.05 -22.28 -1.42
C LEU A 179 4.08 -23.46 -1.38
N ASN A 180 3.33 -23.72 -2.46
CA ASN A 180 2.31 -24.75 -2.57
C ASN A 180 1.27 -24.69 -1.44
N LEU A 181 0.77 -23.49 -1.15
CA LEU A 181 -0.18 -23.20 -0.07
C LEU A 181 -1.61 -23.03 -0.60
N ASN A 182 -2.53 -23.85 -0.09
CA ASN A 182 -3.96 -23.78 -0.44
C ASN A 182 -4.75 -23.03 0.64
N LEU A 183 -4.42 -21.75 0.85
CA LEU A 183 -5.03 -20.91 1.89
C LEU A 183 -6.20 -20.04 1.39
N ILE A 184 -6.46 -20.04 0.09
CA ILE A 184 -7.48 -19.20 -0.56
C ILE A 184 -8.41 -20.07 -1.40
N ASN A 185 -9.69 -19.71 -1.44
CA ASN A 185 -10.68 -20.38 -2.28
C ASN A 185 -10.35 -20.17 -3.77
N PRO A 186 -10.44 -21.21 -4.63
CA PRO A 186 -10.31 -21.06 -6.08
C PRO A 186 -11.12 -19.90 -6.69
N LYS A 187 -12.33 -19.62 -6.18
CA LYS A 187 -13.15 -18.49 -6.66
C LYS A 187 -12.52 -17.12 -6.36
N GLU A 188 -11.83 -16.97 -5.23
CA GLU A 188 -11.10 -15.74 -4.89
C GLU A 188 -9.89 -15.60 -5.82
N ILE A 189 -9.17 -16.69 -6.10
CA ILE A 189 -8.05 -16.70 -7.07
C ILE A 189 -8.54 -16.26 -8.45
N ASP A 190 -9.68 -16.77 -8.93
CA ASP A 190 -10.28 -16.37 -10.20
C ASP A 190 -10.65 -14.88 -10.20
N ASN A 191 -11.23 -14.38 -9.11
CA ASN A 191 -11.58 -12.97 -8.97
C ASN A 191 -10.34 -12.08 -9.01
N TRP A 192 -9.31 -12.42 -8.23
CA TRP A 192 -8.06 -11.66 -8.16
C TRP A 192 -7.35 -11.65 -9.52
N THR A 193 -7.35 -12.79 -10.22
CA THR A 193 -6.79 -12.91 -11.58
C THR A 193 -7.51 -11.98 -12.56
N LYS A 194 -8.86 -11.91 -12.50
CA LYS A 194 -9.63 -10.97 -13.33
C LYS A 194 -9.28 -9.52 -13.03
N ILE A 195 -9.13 -9.16 -11.75
CA ILE A 195 -8.71 -7.81 -11.34
C ILE A 195 -7.32 -7.50 -11.90
N ILE A 196 -6.36 -8.40 -11.71
CA ILE A 196 -4.98 -8.26 -12.19
C ILE A 196 -4.94 -8.00 -13.70
N GLN A 197 -5.68 -8.78 -14.48
CA GLN A 197 -5.67 -8.71 -15.94
C GLN A 197 -6.34 -7.45 -16.48
N ASN A 198 -7.33 -6.92 -15.77
CA ASN A 198 -8.20 -5.85 -16.27
C ASN A 198 -8.13 -4.58 -15.42
N THR A 199 -7.04 -4.35 -14.67
CA THR A 199 -6.86 -3.09 -13.91
C THR A 199 -6.55 -1.93 -14.84
N TYR A 200 -7.28 -0.83 -14.70
CA TYR A 200 -7.02 0.42 -15.40
C TYR A 200 -5.78 1.13 -14.83
N LEU A 201 -4.82 1.46 -15.69
CA LEU A 201 -3.63 2.24 -15.36
C LEU A 201 -3.56 3.45 -16.30
N PRO A 202 -3.86 4.68 -15.83
CA PRO A 202 -3.94 5.83 -16.73
C PRO A 202 -2.57 6.19 -17.28
N LYS A 203 -2.52 6.44 -18.58
CA LYS A 203 -1.30 6.72 -19.33
C LYS A 203 -1.58 7.83 -20.33
N MET A 204 -0.63 8.74 -20.51
CA MET A 204 -0.70 9.79 -21.51
C MET A 204 -0.63 9.16 -22.91
N ASP A 205 -1.53 9.57 -23.79
CA ASP A 205 -1.58 9.09 -25.17
C ASP A 205 -0.27 9.38 -25.90
N ASN A 206 0.17 8.41 -26.71
CA ASN A 206 1.39 8.49 -27.53
C ASN A 206 2.68 8.80 -26.72
N SER A 207 2.69 8.49 -25.43
CA SER A 207 3.79 8.77 -24.51
C SER A 207 4.21 7.52 -23.74
N SER A 208 5.33 7.59 -23.01
CA SER A 208 5.72 6.61 -21.97
C SER A 208 5.30 7.07 -20.57
N VAL A 209 4.68 8.24 -20.45
CA VAL A 209 4.29 8.86 -19.18
C VAL A 209 2.99 8.26 -18.67
N PHE A 210 3.01 7.77 -17.44
CA PHE A 210 1.81 7.43 -16.68
C PHE A 210 1.21 8.70 -16.08
N LEU A 211 -0.12 8.83 -16.15
CA LEU A 211 -0.77 9.96 -15.50
C LEU A 211 -0.81 9.71 -14.00
N GLN A 212 -0.63 10.74 -13.19
CA GLN A 212 -0.67 10.57 -11.73
C GLN A 212 -2.06 10.07 -11.29
N GLN A 213 -3.12 10.61 -11.89
CA GLN A 213 -4.52 10.20 -11.74
C GLN A 213 -5.33 10.62 -12.99
N ASP A 214 -6.59 10.20 -13.07
CA ASP A 214 -7.53 10.77 -14.04
C ASP A 214 -7.67 12.30 -13.85
N GLY A 215 -7.72 13.04 -14.95
CA GLY A 215 -7.86 14.51 -14.96
C GLY A 215 -6.59 15.30 -14.59
N PHE A 216 -5.44 14.64 -14.36
CA PHE A 216 -4.21 15.34 -13.97
C PHE A 216 -3.75 16.39 -15.00
N LEU A 217 -3.89 16.10 -16.30
CA LEU A 217 -3.48 17.02 -17.38
C LEU A 217 -4.45 18.18 -17.60
N ASP A 218 -5.65 18.14 -17.03
CA ASP A 218 -6.63 19.23 -17.12
C ASP A 218 -6.30 20.37 -16.15
N LYS A 219 -5.36 20.15 -15.23
CA LYS A 219 -4.84 21.16 -14.29
C LYS A 219 -3.97 22.18 -15.00
N GLU A 220 -3.79 23.35 -14.38
CA GLU A 220 -2.75 24.29 -14.76
C GLU A 220 -1.37 23.63 -14.62
N GLN A 221 -0.68 23.45 -15.74
CA GLN A 221 0.63 22.82 -15.78
C GLN A 221 1.72 23.86 -15.53
N LEU A 222 2.15 23.98 -14.27
CA LEU A 222 3.25 24.83 -13.85
C LEU A 222 4.49 23.99 -13.55
N THR A 223 5.66 24.51 -13.91
CA THR A 223 6.93 23.99 -13.41
C THR A 223 7.27 24.65 -12.09
N VAL A 224 8.18 24.05 -11.32
CA VAL A 224 8.68 24.65 -10.07
C VAL A 224 9.29 26.04 -10.30
N ASN A 225 9.81 26.32 -11.50
CA ASN A 225 10.39 27.62 -11.85
C ASN A 225 9.34 28.72 -12.01
N ASP A 226 8.08 28.37 -12.26
CA ASP A 226 6.98 29.32 -12.42
C ASP A 226 6.42 29.76 -11.06
N LEU A 227 6.74 29.02 -9.99
CA LEU A 227 6.36 29.38 -8.64
C LEU A 227 7.07 30.66 -8.22
N LYS A 228 6.31 31.64 -7.73
CA LYS A 228 6.89 32.85 -7.13
C LYS A 228 7.83 32.44 -6.01
N LYS A 229 9.10 32.86 -6.10
CA LYS A 229 10.05 32.70 -4.99
C LYS A 229 9.42 33.31 -3.75
N ARG A 230 9.30 32.50 -2.70
CA ARG A 230 8.82 32.94 -1.41
C ARG A 230 9.74 34.07 -0.95
N ILE A 231 9.20 35.29 -0.88
CA ILE A 231 9.82 36.36 -0.10
C ILE A 231 9.40 36.02 1.33
N ASP A 232 10.18 35.20 2.01
CA ASP A 232 9.96 34.99 3.45
C ASP A 232 10.20 36.34 4.15
N PRO A 233 9.31 36.79 5.05
CA PRO A 233 9.56 37.92 5.95
C PRO A 233 10.65 37.60 6.98
#